data_AF-A0A8F5BZE0-F1
#
_entry.id   AF-A0A8F5BZE0-F1
#
_cell.length_a   1.000
_cell.length_b   1.000
_cell.length_c   1.000
_cell.angle_alpha   90.00
_cell.angle_beta   90.00
_cell.angle_gamma   90.00
#
_symmetry.space_group_name_H-M   'P 1'
#
loop_
_entity.id
_entity.type
_entity.pdbx_description
1 polymer ?
#
loop_
_entity_poly.entity_id
_entity_poly.type
_entity_poly.pdbx_seq_one_letter_code
_entity_poly.pdbx_strand_id
1 'polypeptide(L)'
;MTKHYRSEREKSGEGVKEGRDFVYSFFIFDLGSNLIVAYGYSLKSEREAYEMALEVLRDLGVEVDSLRADKYYGKSTLDDFPDSEVYLIPKSNATIKGGKRWREMVLRFMRNPLEYLEEYFKRERAESLISSIKRHYMLRL
;
A
#
# COMPACT_ATOMS: atom_id res chain seq x y z
N MET A 1 -2.36 -12.99 -13.23
CA MET A 1 -1.95 -12.73 -11.83
C MET A 1 -1.27 -11.36 -11.81
N THR A 2 -1.27 -10.61 -10.72
CA THR A 2 -0.45 -9.38 -10.58
C THR A 2 0.89 -9.72 -9.94
N LYS A 3 2.00 -9.06 -10.33
CA LYS A 3 3.36 -9.39 -9.84
C LYS A 3 3.53 -9.38 -8.32
N HIS A 4 2.78 -8.56 -7.58
CA HIS A 4 2.77 -8.59 -6.11
C HIS A 4 2.48 -9.99 -5.55
N TYR A 5 1.52 -10.72 -6.13
CA TYR A 5 1.12 -12.04 -5.63
C TYR A 5 2.07 -13.15 -6.12
N ARG A 6 2.69 -12.94 -7.29
CA ARG A 6 3.73 -13.83 -7.82
C ARG A 6 5.02 -13.72 -7.02
N SER A 7 5.48 -12.51 -6.68
CA SER A 7 6.68 -12.30 -5.88
C SER A 7 6.52 -12.79 -4.44
N GLU A 8 5.32 -12.67 -3.85
CA GLU A 8 4.99 -13.29 -2.57
C GLU A 8 5.03 -14.82 -2.67
N ARG A 9 4.43 -15.41 -3.72
CA ARG A 9 4.45 -16.86 -3.98
C ARG A 9 5.85 -17.42 -4.25
N GLU A 10 6.66 -16.71 -5.02
CA GLU A 10 8.07 -17.05 -5.27
C GLU A 10 8.88 -17.00 -3.98
N LYS A 11 8.66 -15.99 -3.13
CA LYS A 11 9.30 -15.87 -1.81
C LYS A 11 8.82 -16.92 -0.81
N SER A 12 7.59 -17.39 -0.93
CA SER A 12 7.01 -18.43 -0.07
C SER A 12 7.18 -19.86 -0.61
N GLY A 13 7.89 -20.05 -1.73
CA GLY A 13 8.17 -21.36 -2.33
C GLY A 13 6.99 -22.01 -3.05
N GLU A 14 5.91 -21.27 -3.31
CA GLU A 14 4.76 -21.77 -4.08
C GLU A 14 5.04 -21.71 -5.59
N GLY A 15 4.77 -22.82 -6.30
CA GLY A 15 5.00 -22.93 -7.74
C GLY A 15 4.23 -21.87 -8.53
N VAL A 16 4.94 -21.14 -9.38
CA VAL A 16 4.35 -20.08 -10.22
C VAL A 16 4.18 -20.56 -11.66
N LYS A 17 2.95 -20.45 -12.18
CA LYS A 17 2.65 -20.70 -13.59
C LYS A 17 3.29 -19.62 -14.46
N GLU A 18 4.19 -20.00 -15.36
CA GLU A 18 4.76 -19.12 -16.38
C GLU A 18 3.74 -18.84 -17.51
N GLY A 19 3.76 -17.62 -18.08
CA GLY A 19 3.12 -17.36 -19.38
C GLY A 19 2.00 -16.31 -19.46
N ARG A 20 2.01 -15.20 -18.70
CA ARG A 20 1.22 -14.00 -19.05
C ARG A 20 2.04 -12.73 -18.86
N ASP A 21 1.79 -11.68 -19.63
CA ASP A 21 2.30 -10.36 -19.30
C ASP A 21 1.60 -9.88 -18.01
N PHE A 22 2.38 -9.49 -17.01
CA PHE A 22 1.87 -9.11 -15.69
C PHE A 22 1.89 -7.60 -15.55
N VAL A 23 0.75 -7.01 -15.21
CA VAL A 23 0.62 -5.58 -14.89
C VAL A 23 0.80 -5.38 -13.38
N TYR A 24 1.64 -4.43 -12.98
CA TYR A 24 1.68 -3.89 -11.62
C TYR A 24 0.51 -2.92 -11.44
N SER A 25 -0.13 -2.96 -10.28
CA SER A 25 -1.31 -2.15 -9.97
C SER A 25 -1.21 -1.60 -8.56
N PHE A 26 -1.52 -0.32 -8.38
CA PHE A 26 -1.62 0.32 -7.07
C PHE A 26 -2.99 0.99 -6.92
N PHE A 27 -3.57 0.88 -5.73
CA PHE A 27 -4.91 1.40 -5.43
C PHE A 27 -4.85 2.24 -4.16
N ILE A 28 -5.50 3.39 -4.19
CA ILE A 28 -5.74 4.22 -3.02
C ILE A 28 -7.23 4.17 -2.72
N PHE A 29 -7.55 3.76 -1.50
CA PHE A 29 -8.90 3.44 -1.07
C PHE A 29 -9.26 4.29 0.13
N ASP A 30 -10.38 5.01 0.03
CA ASP A 30 -10.95 5.73 1.16
C ASP A 30 -11.81 4.79 2.00
N LEU A 31 -11.39 4.59 3.26
CA LEU A 31 -12.07 3.73 4.23
C LEU A 31 -13.41 4.30 4.70
N GLY A 32 -13.63 5.61 4.59
CA GLY A 32 -14.86 6.28 5.00
C GLY A 32 -15.99 6.02 4.01
N SER A 33 -15.77 6.35 2.74
CA SER A 33 -16.74 6.13 1.66
C SER A 33 -16.75 4.71 1.10
N ASN A 34 -15.73 3.89 1.42
CA ASN A 34 -15.47 2.59 0.80
C ASN A 34 -15.28 2.67 -0.73
N LEU A 35 -14.62 3.73 -1.21
CA LEU A 35 -14.37 3.95 -2.63
C LEU A 35 -12.88 3.90 -2.97
N ILE A 36 -12.56 3.46 -4.18
CA ILE A 36 -11.23 3.66 -4.76
C ILE A 36 -11.16 5.10 -5.25
N VAL A 37 -10.24 5.86 -4.69
CA VAL A 37 -10.06 7.30 -4.97
C VAL A 37 -9.01 7.52 -6.05
N ALA A 38 -7.99 6.67 -6.10
CA ALA A 38 -6.97 6.70 -7.14
C ALA A 38 -6.48 5.31 -7.49
N TYR A 39 -6.02 5.15 -8.72
CA TYR A 39 -5.50 3.91 -9.27
C TYR A 39 -4.36 4.21 -10.22
N GLY A 40 -3.31 3.40 -10.15
CA GLY A 40 -2.17 3.46 -11.07
C GLY A 40 -1.74 2.08 -11.51
N TYR A 41 -1.14 2.00 -12.70
CA TYR A 41 -0.63 0.74 -13.25
C TYR A 41 0.67 0.93 -14.01
N SER A 42 1.46 -0.14 -14.09
CA SER A 42 2.72 -0.13 -14.83
C SER A 42 3.09 -1.55 -15.29
N LEU A 43 3.79 -1.65 -16.41
CA LEU A 43 4.44 -2.90 -16.83
C LEU A 43 5.84 -3.08 -16.23
N LYS A 44 6.46 -1.99 -15.76
CA LYS A 44 7.85 -1.97 -15.29
C LYS A 44 7.99 -2.23 -13.79
N SER A 45 7.25 -1.50 -12.95
CA SER A 45 7.40 -1.62 -11.48
C SER A 45 6.15 -1.22 -10.69
N GLU A 46 6.06 -1.72 -9.45
CA GLU A 46 5.04 -1.27 -8.49
C GLU A 46 5.26 0.18 -8.06
N ARG A 47 6.51 0.64 -8.01
CA ARG A 47 6.86 2.01 -7.67
C ARG A 47 6.28 3.02 -8.66
N GLU A 48 6.32 2.69 -9.97
CA GLU A 48 5.76 3.52 -11.04
C GLU A 48 4.22 3.49 -10.99
N ALA A 49 3.60 2.34 -10.69
CA ALA A 49 2.16 2.27 -10.46
C ALA A 49 1.72 3.10 -9.24
N TYR A 50 2.53 3.12 -8.17
CA TYR A 50 2.30 3.95 -6.99
C TYR A 50 2.44 5.45 -7.31
N GLU A 51 3.52 5.85 -8.00
CA GLU A 51 3.74 7.22 -8.51
C GLU A 51 2.54 7.72 -9.31
N MET A 52 2.05 6.91 -10.26
CA MET A 52 0.88 7.23 -11.07
C MET A 52 -0.39 7.42 -10.23
N ALA A 53 -0.61 6.59 -9.21
CA ALA A 53 -1.76 6.75 -8.32
C ALA A 53 -1.66 8.04 -7.48
N LEU A 54 -0.45 8.45 -7.07
CA LEU A 54 -0.24 9.73 -6.40
C LEU A 54 -0.48 10.93 -7.33
N GLU A 55 -0.09 10.83 -8.60
CA GLU A 55 -0.43 11.84 -9.61
C GLU A 55 -1.94 12.03 -9.72
N VAL A 56 -2.69 10.93 -9.84
CA VAL A 56 -4.15 10.97 -9.88
C VAL A 56 -4.75 11.62 -8.63
N LEU A 57 -4.26 11.30 -7.43
CA LEU A 57 -4.73 11.96 -6.19
C LEU A 57 -4.51 13.48 -6.23
N ARG A 58 -3.33 13.92 -6.67
CA ARG A 58 -2.96 15.34 -6.74
C ARG A 58 -3.82 16.07 -7.75
N ASP A 59 -4.05 15.47 -8.92
CA ASP A 59 -4.88 16.06 -9.98
C ASP A 59 -6.35 16.21 -9.53
N LEU A 60 -6.83 15.28 -8.69
CA LEU A 60 -8.16 15.36 -8.09
C LEU A 60 -8.25 16.33 -6.91
N GLY A 61 -7.13 16.89 -6.45
CA GLY A 61 -7.09 17.79 -5.30
C GLY A 61 -7.51 17.11 -3.99
N VAL A 62 -7.28 15.80 -3.87
CA VAL A 62 -7.66 15.05 -2.67
C VAL A 62 -6.60 15.26 -1.59
N GLU A 63 -7.03 15.85 -0.48
CA GLU A 63 -6.22 15.92 0.73
C GLU A 63 -6.33 14.61 1.52
N VAL A 64 -5.21 14.09 2.00
CA VAL A 64 -5.16 12.84 2.76
C VAL A 64 -4.92 13.16 4.23
N ASP A 65 -5.92 12.96 5.06
CA ASP A 65 -5.79 13.19 6.51
C ASP A 65 -4.96 12.09 7.19
N SER A 66 -5.18 10.83 6.79
CA SER A 66 -4.51 9.69 7.38
C SER A 66 -4.35 8.53 6.40
N LEU A 67 -3.21 7.84 6.48
CA LEU A 67 -2.84 6.76 5.58
C LEU A 67 -2.48 5.49 6.36
N ARG A 68 -2.97 4.34 5.90
CA ARG A 68 -2.54 3.02 6.37
C ARG A 68 -1.98 2.27 5.18
N ALA A 69 -0.68 2.00 5.20
CA ALA A 69 0.01 1.40 4.07
C ALA A 69 0.49 -0.02 4.42
N ASP A 70 0.75 -0.82 3.38
CA ASP A 70 1.25 -2.20 3.54
C ASP A 70 2.64 -2.25 4.19
N LYS A 71 3.03 -3.42 4.70
CA LYS A 71 4.34 -3.76 5.28
C LYS A 71 5.53 -3.38 4.37
N TYR A 72 5.26 -3.17 3.07
CA TYR A 72 6.24 -2.78 2.07
C TYR A 72 6.52 -1.28 2.02
N TYR A 73 5.63 -0.47 2.58
CA TYR A 73 5.80 0.97 2.65
C TYR A 73 6.76 1.34 3.77
N GLY A 74 7.75 2.17 3.41
CA GLY A 74 8.87 2.51 4.27
C GLY A 74 8.88 3.97 4.65
N LYS A 75 10.04 4.42 5.15
CA LYS A 75 10.28 5.80 5.57
C LYS A 75 9.91 6.84 4.49
N SER A 76 10.13 6.56 3.21
CA SER A 76 9.83 7.47 2.10
C SER A 76 8.34 7.81 1.99
N THR A 77 7.45 6.92 2.43
CA THR A 77 5.99 7.15 2.45
C THR A 77 5.61 8.35 3.31
N LEU A 78 6.40 8.63 4.35
CA LEU A 78 6.18 9.83 5.17
C LEU A 78 6.43 11.09 4.34
N ASP A 79 7.46 11.08 3.49
CA ASP A 79 7.83 12.23 2.68
C ASP A 79 6.77 12.51 1.59
N ASP A 80 6.10 11.47 1.08
CA ASP A 80 5.00 11.60 0.10
C ASP A 80 3.72 12.22 0.70
N PHE A 81 3.55 12.14 2.01
CA PHE A 81 2.36 12.60 2.73
C PHE A 81 2.78 13.45 3.93
N PRO A 82 3.33 14.66 3.74
CA PRO A 82 3.95 15.46 4.81
C PRO A 82 3.00 15.82 5.95
N ASP A 83 1.74 16.10 5.62
CA ASP A 83 0.73 16.64 6.54
C ASP A 83 -0.27 15.58 7.05
N SER A 84 -0.13 14.33 6.60
CA SER A 84 -1.03 13.23 6.96
C SER A 84 -0.56 12.46 8.20
N GLU A 85 -1.50 11.86 8.93
CA GLU A 85 -1.17 10.87 9.96
C GLU A 85 -0.94 9.49 9.32
N VAL A 86 0.30 9.00 9.34
CA VAL A 86 0.70 7.78 8.64
C VAL A 86 0.96 6.64 9.62
N TYR A 87 0.20 5.55 9.45
CA TYR A 87 0.34 4.31 10.22
C TYR A 87 1.10 3.26 9.40
N LEU A 88 2.36 3.01 9.77
CA LEU A 88 3.19 1.93 9.23
C LEU A 88 3.49 0.93 10.34
N ILE A 89 3.39 -0.36 10.04
CA ILE A 89 3.97 -1.39 10.89
C ILE A 89 5.44 -1.53 10.51
N PRO A 90 6.40 -1.18 11.38
CA PRO A 90 7.82 -1.29 11.06
C PRO A 90 8.22 -2.75 10.79
N LYS A 91 9.11 -2.96 9.82
CA LYS A 91 9.69 -4.29 9.56
C LYS A 91 10.48 -4.76 10.78
N SER A 92 10.66 -6.08 10.94
CA SER A 92 11.42 -6.66 12.05
C SER A 92 12.86 -6.16 12.14
N ASN A 93 13.46 -5.74 11.01
CA ASN A 93 14.79 -5.14 10.93
C ASN A 93 14.78 -3.61 10.89
N ALA A 94 13.63 -2.97 11.07
CA ALA A 94 13.52 -1.52 11.06
C ALA A 94 14.27 -0.93 12.26
N THR A 95 15.02 0.15 12.02
CA THR A 95 15.72 0.87 13.09
C THR A 95 15.00 2.16 13.40
N ILE A 96 15.11 2.62 14.65
CA ILE A 96 14.63 3.95 15.05
C ILE A 96 15.42 5.06 14.33
N LYS A 97 16.62 4.78 13.81
CA LYS A 97 17.45 5.78 13.12
C LYS A 97 16.72 6.32 11.88
N GLY A 98 16.52 7.63 11.85
CA GLY A 98 15.84 8.31 10.75
C GLY A 98 15.46 9.75 11.07
N GLY A 99 14.69 10.37 10.18
CA GLY A 99 14.15 11.71 10.35
C GLY A 99 13.25 11.80 11.58
N LYS A 100 12.96 13.03 12.04
CA LYS A 100 12.13 13.27 13.23
C LYS A 100 10.79 12.53 13.15
N ARG A 101 10.08 12.66 12.03
CA ARG A 101 8.76 12.04 11.82
C ARG A 101 8.79 10.50 11.80
N TRP A 102 9.83 9.91 11.22
CA TRP A 102 10.04 8.45 11.30
C TRP A 102 10.23 7.99 12.75
N ARG A 103 11.08 8.69 13.50
CA ARG A 103 11.31 8.40 14.93
C ARG A 103 10.02 8.50 15.74
N GLU A 104 9.25 9.57 15.53
CA GLU A 104 7.98 9.78 16.20
C GLU A 104 6.97 8.68 15.86
N MET A 105 6.83 8.31 14.58
CA MET A 105 5.96 7.21 14.14
C MET A 105 6.34 5.88 14.80
N VAL A 106 7.64 5.50 14.78
CA VAL A 106 8.10 4.26 15.43
C VAL A 106 7.86 4.28 16.94
N LEU A 107 8.10 5.43 17.60
CA LEU A 107 7.84 5.57 19.03
C LEU A 107 6.35 5.50 19.37
N ARG A 108 5.46 6.04 18.53
CA ARG A 108 4.00 5.89 18.69
C ARG A 108 3.59 4.43 18.57
N PHE A 109 4.08 3.71 17.55
CA PHE A 109 3.88 2.27 17.41
C PHE A 109 4.34 1.49 18.65
N MET A 110 5.54 1.79 19.18
CA MET A 110 6.07 1.11 20.36
C MET A 110 5.26 1.38 21.64
N ARG A 111 4.69 2.58 21.77
CA ARG A 111 3.88 2.97 22.94
C ARG A 111 2.47 2.39 22.89
N ASN A 112 1.88 2.31 21.70
CA ASN A 112 0.54 1.78 21.50
C ASN A 112 0.46 0.87 20.27
N PRO A 113 1.02 -0.35 20.35
CA PRO A 113 1.03 -1.27 19.22
C PRO A 113 -0.37 -1.76 18.84
N LEU A 114 -1.30 -1.82 19.80
CA LEU A 114 -2.68 -2.27 19.54
C LEU A 114 -3.44 -1.30 18.64
N GLU A 115 -3.33 0.00 18.87
CA GLU A 115 -3.92 1.02 17.99
C GLU A 115 -3.40 0.90 16.56
N TYR A 116 -2.10 0.67 16.37
CA TYR A 116 -1.55 0.46 15.03
C TYR A 116 -2.08 -0.80 14.35
N LEU A 117 -2.30 -1.86 15.12
CA LEU A 117 -2.93 -3.08 14.60
C LEU A 117 -4.39 -2.81 14.22
N GLU A 118 -5.16 -2.12 15.06
CA GLU A 118 -6.54 -1.72 14.75
C GLU A 118 -6.62 -0.90 13.46
N GLU A 119 -5.73 0.09 13.31
CA GLU A 119 -5.63 0.89 12.09
C GLU A 119 -5.25 0.04 10.88
N TYR A 120 -4.29 -0.88 11.05
CA TYR A 120 -3.87 -1.80 10.00
C TYR A 120 -5.01 -2.71 9.52
N PHE A 121 -5.81 -3.26 10.45
CA PHE A 121 -6.91 -4.18 10.11
C PHE A 121 -8.06 -3.50 9.37
N LYS A 122 -8.21 -2.16 9.42
CA LYS A 122 -9.21 -1.46 8.60
C LYS A 122 -9.04 -1.71 7.10
N ARG A 123 -7.84 -2.08 6.65
CA ARG A 123 -7.52 -2.41 5.25
C ARG A 123 -8.22 -3.65 4.72
N GLU A 124 -8.72 -4.55 5.57
CA GLU A 124 -9.41 -5.76 5.12
C GLU A 124 -10.56 -5.46 4.14
N ARG A 125 -11.27 -4.34 4.35
CA ARG A 125 -12.31 -3.86 3.43
C ARG A 125 -11.77 -3.53 2.05
N ALA A 126 -10.65 -2.82 1.98
CA ALA A 126 -9.97 -2.48 0.73
C ALA A 126 -9.49 -3.75 0.02
N GLU A 127 -8.89 -4.68 0.75
CA GLU A 127 -8.37 -5.94 0.20
C GLU A 127 -9.48 -6.81 -0.39
N SER A 128 -10.62 -6.92 0.30
CA SER A 128 -11.78 -7.66 -0.19
C SER A 128 -12.30 -7.08 -1.52
N LEU A 129 -12.47 -5.75 -1.59
CA LEU A 129 -12.92 -5.08 -2.81
C LEU A 129 -11.91 -5.25 -3.96
N ILE A 130 -10.63 -4.95 -3.72
CA ILE A 130 -9.57 -5.05 -4.72
C ILE A 130 -9.45 -6.49 -5.22
N SER A 131 -9.58 -7.48 -4.34
CA SER A 131 -9.59 -8.90 -4.68
C SER A 131 -10.76 -9.26 -5.61
N SER A 132 -11.95 -8.71 -5.34
CA SER A 132 -13.12 -8.86 -6.23
C SER A 132 -12.89 -8.22 -7.60
N ILE A 133 -12.40 -6.98 -7.64
CA ILE A 133 -12.12 -6.25 -8.88
C ILE A 133 -11.10 -7.00 -9.73
N LYS A 134 -10.01 -7.47 -9.11
CA LYS A 134 -8.97 -8.23 -9.80
C LYS A 134 -9.54 -9.48 -10.46
N ARG A 135 -10.39 -10.24 -9.73
CA ARG A 135 -11.02 -11.46 -10.26
C ARG A 135 -11.93 -11.19 -11.46
N HIS A 136 -12.75 -10.16 -11.38
CA HIS A 136 -13.78 -9.91 -12.38
C HIS A 136 -13.27 -9.14 -13.60
N TYR A 137 -12.36 -8.19 -13.40
CA TYR A 137 -11.97 -7.22 -14.43
C TYR A 137 -10.52 -7.32 -14.88
N MET A 138 -9.57 -7.69 -14.00
CA MET A 138 -8.14 -7.70 -14.35
C MET A 138 -7.57 -9.06 -14.77
N LEU A 139 -8.18 -10.19 -14.39
CA LEU A 139 -7.69 -11.53 -14.77
C LEU A 139 -8.09 -11.98 -16.19
N ARG A 140 -8.84 -11.14 -16.93
CA ARG A 140 -9.28 -11.36 -18.31
C ARG A 140 -8.48 -10.60 -19.37
N LEU A 141 -7.53 -9.75 -18.95
CA LEU A 141 -6.47 -9.23 -19.81
C LEU A 141 -5.26 -10.19 -19.74
#